data_AF-A0A524AUM1-F1
#
_entry.id   AF-A0A524AUM1-F1
#
_cell.length_a   1.000
_cell.length_b   1.000
_cell.length_c   1.000
_cell.angle_alpha   90.00
_cell.angle_beta   90.00
_cell.angle_gamma   90.00
#
_symmetry.space_group_name_H-M   'P 1'
#
loop_
_entity.id
_entity.type
_entity.pdbx_description
1 polymer ?
#
loop_
_entity_poly.entity_id
_entity_poly.type
_entity_poly.pdbx_seq_one_letter_code
_entity_poly.pdbx_strand_id
1 'polypeptide(L)'
;MSEQITVRVSDRVVRSAAHVAEQRQRRIEDVLADWLDWVVTELPLDELPDQEVLTLTELQLAPEQQATLSELLVQNREGTLNAEGRRRLDEMMRIYEHGLLRKAQALRVAVQRGLREPLQP
;
A
#
# COMPACT_ATOMS: atom_id res chain seq x y z
N MET A 1 -12.65 -10.63 -11.45
CA MET A 1 -12.32 -11.59 -12.53
C MET A 1 -10.81 -11.63 -12.65
N SER A 2 -10.20 -12.81 -12.79
CA SER A 2 -8.75 -12.95 -12.98
C SER A 2 -8.46 -13.41 -14.41
N GLU A 3 -7.51 -12.74 -15.07
CA GLU A 3 -7.04 -13.06 -16.42
C GLU A 3 -5.54 -13.37 -16.36
N GLN A 4 -5.09 -14.40 -17.08
CA GLN A 4 -3.69 -14.83 -17.06
C GLN A 4 -2.91 -14.15 -18.18
N ILE A 5 -2.00 -13.25 -17.80
CA ILE A 5 -1.15 -12.49 -18.74
C ILE A 5 0.30 -12.95 -18.56
N THR A 6 1.00 -13.21 -19.67
CA THR A 6 2.45 -13.51 -19.65
C THR A 6 3.24 -12.27 -19.99
N VAL A 7 4.09 -11.80 -19.07
CA VAL A 7 4.91 -10.59 -19.22
C VAL A 7 6.38 -10.95 -19.14
N ARG A 8 7.20 -10.42 -20.05
CA ARG A 8 8.66 -10.50 -19.94
C ARG A 8 9.17 -9.34 -19.09
N VAL A 9 9.78 -9.65 -17.96
CA VAL A 9 10.40 -8.67 -17.05
C VAL A 9 11.92 -8.75 -17.14
N SER A 10 12.60 -7.71 -16.65
CA SER A 10 14.08 -7.70 -16.58
C SER A 10 14.60 -8.61 -15.46
N ASP A 11 15.85 -9.08 -15.59
CA ASP A 11 16.51 -9.90 -14.56
C ASP A 11 16.55 -9.23 -13.18
N ARG A 12 16.61 -7.89 -13.15
CA ARG A 12 16.57 -7.13 -11.91
C ARG A 12 15.26 -7.38 -11.15
N VAL A 13 14.13 -7.36 -11.86
CA VAL A 13 12.80 -7.58 -11.27
C VAL A 13 12.68 -9.00 -10.75
N VAL A 14 13.15 -9.99 -11.52
CA VAL A 14 13.15 -11.40 -11.10
C VAL A 14 13.95 -11.60 -9.81
N ARG A 15 15.18 -11.05 -9.75
CA ARG A 15 16.03 -11.17 -8.55
C ARG A 15 15.40 -10.51 -7.33
N SER A 16 14.84 -9.31 -7.50
CA SER A 16 14.17 -8.60 -6.40
C SER A 16 12.93 -9.35 -5.90
N ALA A 17 12.08 -9.86 -6.81
CA ALA A 17 10.89 -10.61 -6.43
C ALA A 17 11.25 -11.93 -5.74
N ALA A 18 12.27 -12.65 -6.22
CA ALA A 18 12.77 -13.87 -5.59
C ALA A 18 13.25 -13.63 -4.15
N HIS A 19 14.01 -12.56 -3.93
CA HIS A 19 14.52 -12.22 -2.59
C HIS A 19 13.38 -11.96 -1.60
N VAL A 20 12.34 -11.23 -2.02
CA VAL A 20 11.17 -10.94 -1.18
C VAL A 20 10.33 -12.20 -0.96
N ALA A 21 10.19 -13.04 -1.98
CA ALA A 21 9.49 -14.31 -1.92
C ALA A 21 10.14 -15.26 -0.90
N GLU A 22 11.47 -15.39 -0.92
CA GLU A 22 12.22 -16.20 0.05
C GLU A 22 12.04 -15.69 1.49
N GLN A 23 12.20 -14.38 1.70
CA GLN A 23 12.06 -13.78 3.02
C GLN A 23 10.65 -13.96 3.62
N ARG A 24 9.62 -13.94 2.77
CA ARG A 24 8.22 -14.04 3.19
C ARG A 24 7.63 -15.45 3.05
N GLN A 25 8.43 -16.43 2.62
CA GLN A 25 7.99 -17.79 2.29
C GLN A 25 6.77 -17.82 1.37
N ARG A 26 6.77 -16.93 0.37
CA ARG A 26 5.70 -16.83 -0.64
C ARG A 26 6.21 -17.26 -2.00
N ARG A 27 5.29 -17.53 -2.92
CA ARG A 27 5.67 -17.78 -4.31
C ARG A 27 6.03 -16.46 -5.00
N ILE A 28 6.96 -16.51 -5.95
CA ILE A 28 7.41 -15.32 -6.67
C ILE A 28 6.28 -14.67 -7.47
N GLU A 29 5.36 -15.48 -8.01
CA GLU A 29 4.21 -15.01 -8.78
C GLU A 29 3.25 -14.19 -7.93
N ASP A 30 3.06 -14.58 -6.66
CA ASP A 30 2.20 -13.84 -5.73
C ASP A 30 2.82 -12.48 -5.36
N VAL A 31 4.16 -12.42 -5.22
CA VAL A 31 4.87 -11.16 -4.98
C VAL A 31 4.78 -10.22 -6.19
N LEU A 32 4.92 -10.77 -7.40
CA LEU A 32 4.80 -10.00 -8.64
C LEU A 32 3.36 -9.51 -8.88
N ALA A 33 2.36 -10.33 -8.59
CA ALA A 33 0.96 -9.94 -8.67
C ALA A 33 0.64 -8.80 -7.70
N ASP A 34 1.09 -8.89 -6.45
CA ASP A 34 0.91 -7.81 -5.46
C ASP A 34 1.57 -6.50 -5.93
N TRP A 35 2.76 -6.57 -6.54
CA TRP A 35 3.43 -5.38 -7.08
C TRP A 35 2.72 -4.82 -8.31
N LEU A 36 2.15 -5.66 -9.16
CA LEU A 36 1.37 -5.21 -10.32
C LEU A 36 0.04 -4.59 -9.88
N ASP A 37 -0.66 -5.19 -8.92
CA ASP A 37 -1.85 -4.60 -8.31
C ASP A 37 -1.50 -3.25 -7.68
N TRP A 38 -0.36 -3.16 -7.01
CA TRP A 38 0.14 -1.90 -6.47
C TRP A 38 0.33 -0.83 -7.54
N VAL A 39 1.02 -1.14 -8.65
CA VAL A 39 1.21 -0.22 -9.79
C VAL A 39 -0.12 0.12 -10.49
N VAL A 40 -1.05 -0.82 -10.61
CA VAL A 40 -2.36 -0.59 -11.26
C VAL A 40 -3.26 0.29 -10.38
N THR A 41 -3.16 0.16 -9.06
CA THR A 41 -3.83 1.09 -8.13
C THR A 41 -3.18 2.49 -8.17
N GLU A 42 -1.97 2.58 -8.69
CA GLU A 42 -1.28 3.82 -9.04
C GLU A 42 -1.59 4.28 -10.47
N LEU A 43 -2.83 4.71 -10.75
CA LEU A 43 -3.00 5.68 -11.86
C LEU A 43 -1.94 6.79 -11.66
N PRO A 44 -1.20 7.20 -12.70
CA PRO A 44 -0.14 8.19 -12.54
C PRO A 44 -0.76 9.42 -11.89
N LEU A 45 -0.37 9.72 -10.65
CA LEU A 45 -0.82 10.92 -9.95
C LEU A 45 -0.47 12.18 -10.76
N ASP A 46 0.57 12.07 -11.59
CA ASP A 46 1.04 13.07 -12.54
C ASP A 46 -0.01 13.42 -13.61
N GLU A 47 -0.98 12.54 -13.88
CA GLU A 47 -2.08 12.77 -14.83
C GLU A 47 -3.38 13.20 -14.14
N LEU A 48 -3.46 13.12 -12.80
CA LEU A 48 -4.65 13.53 -12.06
C LEU A 48 -4.77 15.05 -11.99
N PRO A 49 -6.01 15.59 -11.97
CA PRO A 49 -6.27 17.00 -11.67
C PRO A 49 -5.73 17.40 -10.30
N ASP A 50 -5.32 18.65 -10.15
CA ASP A 50 -4.76 19.19 -8.90
C ASP A 50 -5.69 18.97 -7.70
N GLN A 51 -7.00 19.09 -7.89
CA GLN A 51 -7.99 18.87 -6.84
C GLN A 51 -7.98 17.43 -6.31
N GLU A 52 -7.84 16.44 -7.20
CA GLU A 52 -7.78 15.03 -6.81
C GLU A 52 -6.45 14.71 -6.10
N VAL A 53 -5.35 15.29 -6.58
CA VAL A 53 -4.04 15.20 -5.90
C VAL A 53 -4.14 15.76 -4.48
N LEU A 54 -4.75 16.94 -4.31
CA LEU A 54 -4.94 17.57 -3.00
C LEU A 54 -5.79 16.69 -2.06
N THR A 55 -6.90 16.14 -2.54
CA THR A 55 -7.74 15.21 -1.75
C THR A 55 -6.94 13.98 -1.30
N LEU A 56 -6.09 13.42 -2.16
CA LEU A 56 -5.23 12.29 -1.79
C LEU A 56 -4.15 12.67 -0.76
N THR A 57 -3.71 13.93 -0.70
CA THR A 57 -2.80 14.39 0.37
C THR A 57 -3.46 14.42 1.75
N GLU A 58 -4.79 14.36 1.82
CA GLU A 58 -5.57 14.37 3.05
C GLU A 58 -6.05 12.97 3.44
N LEU A 59 -5.68 11.94 2.67
CA LEU A 59 -6.13 10.57 2.90
C LEU A 59 -5.84 10.13 4.35
N GLN A 60 -6.87 9.60 4.99
CA GLN A 60 -6.85 9.01 6.32
C GLN A 60 -7.75 7.78 6.29
N LEU A 61 -7.50 6.82 7.19
CA LEU A 61 -8.46 5.76 7.44
C LEU A 61 -9.78 6.37 7.92
N ALA A 62 -10.90 5.76 7.55
CA ALA A 62 -12.18 6.12 8.14
C ALA A 62 -12.10 5.93 9.67
N PRO A 63 -12.82 6.76 10.47
CA PRO A 63 -12.76 6.69 11.93
C PRO A 63 -13.00 5.26 12.47
N GLU A 64 -13.92 4.53 11.86
CA GLU A 64 -14.28 3.16 12.22
C GLU A 64 -13.13 2.17 11.91
N GLN A 65 -12.46 2.34 10.77
CA GLN A 65 -11.30 1.54 10.38
C GLN A 65 -10.10 1.83 11.30
N GLN A 66 -9.88 3.11 11.64
CA GLN A 66 -8.81 3.53 12.56
C GLN A 66 -9.03 2.96 13.97
N ALA A 67 -10.27 3.00 14.47
CA ALA A 67 -10.62 2.39 15.76
C ALA A 67 -10.38 0.87 15.74
N THR A 68 -10.88 0.20 14.70
CA THR A 68 -10.69 -1.25 14.51
C THR A 68 -9.21 -1.63 14.45
N LEU A 69 -8.40 -0.88 13.69
CA LEU A 69 -6.95 -1.10 13.61
C LEU A 69 -6.28 -0.95 14.98
N SER A 70 -6.65 0.11 15.71
CA SER A 70 -6.10 0.39 17.04
C SER A 70 -6.39 -0.73 18.03
N GLU A 71 -7.62 -1.23 18.06
CA GLU A 71 -8.02 -2.36 18.91
C GLU A 71 -7.25 -3.65 18.57
N LEU A 72 -7.15 -3.99 17.28
CA LEU A 72 -6.42 -5.17 16.82
C LEU A 72 -4.93 -5.10 17.17
N LEU A 73 -4.33 -3.91 17.07
CA LEU A 73 -2.93 -3.69 17.46
C LEU A 73 -2.71 -3.87 18.97
N VAL A 74 -3.64 -3.39 19.81
CA VAL A 74 -3.61 -3.61 21.26
C VAL A 74 -3.69 -5.10 21.58
N GLN A 75 -4.66 -5.82 21.02
CA GLN A 75 -4.82 -7.26 21.23
C GLN A 75 -3.62 -8.06 20.73
N ASN A 76 -3.02 -7.66 19.60
CA ASN A 76 -1.80 -8.30 19.10
C ASN A 76 -0.62 -8.11 20.05
N ARG A 77 -0.46 -6.91 20.62
CA ARG A 77 0.59 -6.60 21.60
C ARG A 77 0.42 -7.39 22.90
N GLU A 78 -0.82 -7.58 23.32
CA GLU A 78 -1.18 -8.37 24.52
C GLU A 78 -1.14 -9.89 24.26
N GLY A 79 -0.98 -10.33 23.01
CA GLY A 79 -0.97 -11.75 22.65
C GLY A 79 -2.34 -12.43 22.72
N THR A 80 -3.43 -11.65 22.82
CA THR A 80 -4.81 -12.15 22.94
C THR A 80 -5.50 -12.35 21.59
N LEU A 81 -4.84 -11.98 20.50
CA LEU A 81 -5.38 -12.06 19.14
C LEU A 81 -5.47 -13.50 18.63
N ASN A 82 -6.68 -13.94 18.31
CA ASN A 82 -6.94 -15.25 17.73
C ASN A 82 -6.62 -15.30 16.22
N ALA A 83 -6.77 -16.45 15.58
CA ALA A 83 -6.45 -16.63 14.15
C ALA A 83 -7.28 -15.74 13.21
N GLU A 84 -8.54 -15.49 13.54
CA GLU A 84 -9.41 -14.61 12.76
C GLU A 84 -8.99 -13.15 12.92
N GLY A 85 -8.70 -12.72 14.15
CA GLY A 85 -8.19 -11.39 14.46
C GLY A 85 -6.85 -11.12 13.77
N ARG A 86 -5.96 -12.11 13.66
CA ARG A 86 -4.70 -11.97 12.89
C ARG A 86 -4.94 -11.73 11.42
N ARG A 87 -5.83 -12.50 10.78
CA ARG A 87 -6.20 -12.26 9.37
C ARG A 87 -6.80 -10.87 9.18
N ARG A 88 -7.65 -10.44 10.11
CA ARG A 88 -8.27 -9.10 10.04
C ARG A 88 -7.25 -7.99 10.25
N LEU A 89 -6.29 -8.18 11.15
CA LEU A 89 -5.18 -7.24 11.35
C LEU A 89 -4.32 -7.14 10.09
N ASP A 90 -3.97 -8.27 9.47
CA ASP A 90 -3.19 -8.28 8.22
C ASP A 90 -3.91 -7.52 7.09
N GLU A 91 -5.23 -7.72 6.96
CA GLU A 91 -6.05 -6.99 5.99
C GLU A 91 -6.06 -5.48 6.28
N MET A 92 -6.24 -5.10 7.54
CA MET A 92 -6.28 -3.69 7.95
C MET A 92 -4.92 -3.01 7.77
N MET A 93 -3.83 -3.71 8.06
CA MET A 93 -2.46 -3.24 7.82
C MET A 93 -2.20 -2.99 6.34
N ARG A 94 -2.69 -3.86 5.43
CA ARG A 94 -2.58 -3.63 3.99
C ARG A 94 -3.30 -2.36 3.55
N ILE A 95 -4.52 -2.13 4.03
CA ILE A 95 -5.29 -0.91 3.71
C ILE A 95 -4.55 0.33 4.23
N TYR A 96 -4.06 0.27 5.47
CA TYR A 96 -3.32 1.35 6.10
C TYR A 96 -2.02 1.70 5.35
N GLU A 97 -1.18 0.71 5.09
CA GLU A 97 0.08 0.87 4.37
C GLU A 97 -0.15 1.42 2.95
N HIS A 98 -1.16 0.90 2.26
CA HIS A 98 -1.54 1.40 0.95
C HIS A 98 -1.96 2.89 1.01
N GLY A 99 -2.81 3.24 1.97
CA GLY A 99 -3.27 4.63 2.13
C GLY A 99 -2.13 5.59 2.46
N LEU A 100 -1.22 5.21 3.38
CA LEU A 100 -0.06 6.01 3.73
C LEU A 100 0.83 6.31 2.53
N LEU A 101 1.09 5.27 1.74
CA LEU A 101 1.92 5.41 0.57
C LEU A 101 1.27 6.30 -0.49
N ARG A 102 -0.03 6.10 -0.77
CA ARG A 102 -0.75 6.92 -1.75
C ARG A 102 -0.74 8.40 -1.34
N LYS A 103 -0.90 8.66 -0.05
CA LYS A 103 -0.75 10.00 0.54
C LYS A 103 0.64 10.57 0.34
N ALA A 104 1.69 9.79 0.60
CA ALA A 104 3.09 10.22 0.41
C ALA A 104 3.39 10.56 -1.05
N GLN A 105 2.90 9.76 -2.00
CA GLN A 105 3.04 10.02 -3.43
C GLN A 105 2.27 11.29 -3.84
N ALA A 106 1.04 11.46 -3.36
CA ALA A 106 0.24 12.66 -3.63
C ALA A 106 0.92 13.92 -3.07
N LEU A 107 1.52 13.84 -1.88
CA LEU A 107 2.32 14.93 -1.29
C LEU A 107 3.52 15.28 -2.18
N ARG A 108 4.24 14.28 -2.70
CA ARG A 108 5.35 14.51 -3.65
C ARG A 108 4.87 15.29 -4.88
N VAL A 109 3.78 14.86 -5.50
CA VAL A 109 3.22 15.52 -6.70
C VAL A 109 2.70 16.91 -6.37
N ALA A 110 2.02 17.08 -5.24
CA ALA A 110 1.52 18.37 -4.78
C ALA A 110 2.68 19.37 -4.56
N VAL A 111 3.79 18.95 -3.97
CA VAL A 111 4.99 19.78 -3.82
C VAL A 111 5.63 20.08 -5.17
N GLN A 112 5.77 19.07 -6.03
CA GLN A 112 6.34 19.23 -7.38
C GLN A 112 5.54 20.22 -8.24
N ARG A 113 4.21 20.27 -8.07
CA ARG A 113 3.30 21.20 -8.76
C ARG A 113 3.13 22.55 -8.04
N GLY A 114 3.72 22.73 -6.86
CA GLY A 114 3.58 23.96 -6.06
C GLY A 114 2.22 24.13 -5.35
N LEU A 115 1.45 23.05 -5.20
CA LEU A 115 0.15 23.03 -4.53
C LEU A 115 0.27 22.95 -2.99
N ARG A 116 1.41 22.46 -2.47
CA ARG A 116 1.72 22.38 -1.04
C ARG A 116 3.20 22.64 -0.79
N GLU A 117 3.51 23.18 0.40
CA GLU A 117 4.88 23.32 0.88
C GLU A 117 5.51 21.95 1.22
N PRO A 118 6.85 21.80 1.06
CA PRO A 118 7.56 20.60 1.50
C PRO A 118 7.37 20.33 3.00
N LEU A 119 7.33 19.05 3.37
CA LEU A 119 7.33 18.66 4.78
C LEU A 119 8.64 19.09 5.44
N GLN A 120 8.53 19.74 6.60
CA GLN A 120 9.70 20.08 7.42
C GLN A 120 10.21 18.84 8.18
N PRO A 121 11.53 18.66 8.32
CA PRO A 121 12.14 17.53 8.99
C PRO A 121 11.94 17.54 10.52
#